data_AF-G0W5E2-F1
#
_entry.id   AF-G0W5E2-F1
#
_cell.length_a   1.000
_cell.length_b   1.000
_cell.length_c   1.000
_cell.angle_alpha   90.00
_cell.angle_beta   90.00
_cell.angle_gamma   90.00
#
_symmetry.space_group_name_H-M   'P 1'
#
loop_
_entity.id
_entity.type
_entity.pdbx_description
1 polymer ?
#
loop_
_entity_poly.entity_id
_entity_poly.type
_entity_poly.pdbx_seq_one_letter_code
_entity_poly.pdbx_strand_id
1 'polypeptide(L)'
;MTSIGTGYDLSNSVFSPDGRNFQVEYAGKAVENGATSIGIKCKDGVVFAVEKIITSKLLVPKKNVKIQGVDRHIGCVYSGLIPDGRHLVNRGREEAASFKKMYDLPIPISAFAERLGQYVQAHTLYNSVRPFGVTSIFGGIDEKGPHLYMLEPSGTCWGYNGAATGKGRQTAKAELEKLADQHPDGLTTRDAVKYAAKIIYMAHEDNKEKDFELEISWCSNTDTDGLHRFVQGDLFDEAVEFAKKELLGGNDSDSDSDNAMSSDDDDAAPASASASASAATTADQDGDIELH
;
A
#
# COMPACT_ATOMS: atom_id res chain seq x y z
N MET A 1 19.69 8.92 -13.36
CA MET A 1 20.49 10.16 -13.39
C MET A 1 20.38 10.82 -12.02
N THR A 2 21.32 10.53 -11.14
CA THR A 2 21.50 11.28 -9.89
C THR A 2 21.99 12.68 -10.25
N SER A 3 21.32 13.71 -9.73
CA SER A 3 21.76 15.10 -9.86
C SER A 3 23.10 15.24 -9.15
N ILE A 4 24.19 15.33 -9.92
CA ILE A 4 25.51 15.65 -9.40
C ILE A 4 25.69 17.16 -9.61
N GLY A 5 25.59 17.93 -8.52
CA GLY A 5 26.47 19.08 -8.31
C GLY A 5 26.09 20.44 -8.91
N THR A 6 24.82 20.74 -9.18
CA THR A 6 24.42 22.07 -9.68
C THR A 6 23.80 22.99 -8.60
N GLY A 7 23.49 22.47 -7.41
CA GLY A 7 22.99 23.23 -6.26
C GLY A 7 21.48 23.54 -6.27
N TYR A 8 20.76 23.22 -7.35
CA TYR A 8 19.30 23.46 -7.47
C TYR A 8 18.45 22.59 -6.53
N ASP A 9 19.02 21.52 -5.98
CA ASP A 9 18.35 20.60 -5.06
C ASP A 9 18.63 20.89 -3.58
N LEU A 10 19.46 21.90 -3.28
CA LEU A 10 19.80 22.28 -1.90
C LEU A 10 18.68 23.06 -1.19
N SER A 11 17.74 23.63 -1.95
CA SER A 11 16.70 24.50 -1.42
C SER A 11 15.36 24.21 -2.08
N ASN A 12 14.29 24.19 -1.28
CA ASN A 12 12.94 24.05 -1.80
C ASN A 12 12.56 25.31 -2.61
N SER A 13 11.55 25.19 -3.48
CA SER A 13 11.03 26.25 -4.36
C SER A 13 12.00 26.76 -5.45
N VAL A 14 13.21 26.20 -5.53
CA VAL A 14 14.17 26.51 -6.60
C VAL A 14 13.87 25.64 -7.81
N PHE A 15 13.73 26.28 -8.98
CA PHE A 15 13.57 25.57 -10.24
C PHE A 15 14.91 25.19 -10.85
N SER A 16 15.02 23.94 -11.28
CA SER A 16 16.11 23.46 -12.11
C SER A 16 16.01 24.00 -13.55
N PRO A 17 17.07 23.88 -14.37
CA PRO A 17 17.04 24.28 -15.78
C PRO A 17 15.98 23.57 -16.64
N ASP A 18 15.54 22.38 -16.23
CA ASP A 18 14.44 21.61 -16.84
C ASP A 18 13.07 21.87 -16.19
N GLY A 19 12.95 22.86 -15.30
CA GLY A 19 11.67 23.33 -14.74
C GLY A 19 11.12 22.48 -13.59
N ARG A 20 11.98 21.75 -12.87
CA ARG A 20 11.58 20.84 -11.79
C ARG A 20 11.93 21.41 -10.42
N ASN A 21 11.21 20.93 -9.41
CA ASN A 21 11.53 21.16 -8.00
C ASN A 21 12.00 19.84 -7.38
N PHE A 22 13.32 19.64 -7.27
CA PHE A 22 13.90 18.39 -6.80
C PHE A 22 13.52 18.04 -5.35
N GLN A 23 13.33 19.03 -4.48
CA GLN A 23 12.95 18.77 -3.08
C GLN A 23 11.56 18.10 -2.98
N VAL A 24 10.65 18.39 -3.91
CA VAL A 24 9.35 17.71 -3.99
C VAL A 24 9.52 16.27 -4.48
N GLU A 25 10.41 16.03 -5.44
CA GLU A 25 10.70 14.67 -5.91
C GLU A 25 11.37 13.82 -4.84
N TYR A 26 12.26 14.40 -4.05
CA TYR A 26 12.89 13.75 -2.91
C TYR A 26 11.87 13.42 -1.81
N ALA A 27 10.90 14.30 -1.57
CA ALA A 27 9.77 13.98 -0.71
C ALA A 27 8.96 12.79 -1.25
N GLY A 28 8.78 12.70 -2.57
CA GLY A 28 8.20 11.52 -3.24
C GLY A 28 8.99 10.23 -2.96
N LYS A 29 10.32 10.28 -2.87
CA LYS A 29 11.15 9.12 -2.48
C LYS A 29 10.89 8.66 -1.05
N ALA A 30 10.59 9.56 -0.13
CA ALA A 30 10.18 9.18 1.23
C ALA A 30 8.83 8.45 1.23
N VAL A 31 7.90 8.85 0.36
CA VAL A 31 6.61 8.16 0.17
C VAL A 31 6.80 6.74 -0.37
N GLU A 32 7.66 6.57 -1.38
CA GLU A 32 7.93 5.26 -2.00
C GLU A 32 8.50 4.24 -1.01
N ASN A 33 9.18 4.70 0.05
CA ASN A 33 9.69 3.84 1.12
C ASN A 33 8.66 3.57 2.24
N GLY A 34 7.48 4.18 2.18
CA GLY A 34 6.41 3.98 3.16
C GLY A 34 5.69 2.64 2.99
N ALA A 35 5.03 2.17 4.07
CA ALA A 35 4.16 1.00 4.00
C ALA A 35 2.99 1.23 3.01
N THR A 36 2.46 0.16 2.43
CA THR A 36 1.46 0.26 1.38
C THR A 36 0.11 0.72 1.95
N SER A 37 -0.52 1.70 1.29
CA SER A 37 -1.90 2.11 1.59
C SER A 37 -2.70 2.23 0.31
N ILE A 38 -3.98 1.87 0.40
CA ILE A 38 -4.90 1.86 -0.74
C ILE A 38 -6.26 2.46 -0.38
N GLY A 39 -6.98 2.90 -1.41
CA GLY A 39 -8.39 3.25 -1.33
C GLY A 39 -9.16 2.70 -2.53
N ILE A 40 -10.40 2.27 -2.30
CA ILE A 40 -11.30 1.73 -3.33
C ILE A 40 -12.62 2.51 -3.26
N LYS A 41 -13.02 3.10 -4.39
CA LYS A 41 -14.34 3.71 -4.56
C LYS A 41 -15.34 2.62 -4.93
N CYS A 42 -16.45 2.59 -4.21
CA CYS A 42 -17.54 1.64 -4.38
C CYS A 42 -18.80 2.37 -4.89
N LYS A 43 -19.83 1.60 -5.24
CA LYS A 43 -21.15 2.13 -5.62
C LYS A 43 -21.77 2.97 -4.50
N ASP A 44 -21.67 2.47 -3.28
CA ASP A 44 -22.34 2.98 -2.09
C ASP A 44 -21.39 3.58 -1.06
N GLY A 45 -20.10 3.72 -1.38
CA GLY A 45 -19.13 4.21 -0.42
C GLY A 45 -17.66 4.17 -0.85
N VAL A 46 -16.78 4.21 0.13
CA VAL A 46 -15.32 4.10 -0.03
C VAL A 46 -14.72 3.19 1.05
N VAL A 47 -13.68 2.44 0.69
CA VAL A 47 -12.91 1.58 1.60
C VAL A 47 -11.45 2.02 1.58
N PHE A 48 -10.82 2.06 2.75
CA PHE A 48 -9.39 2.32 2.92
C PHE A 48 -8.74 1.13 3.61
N ALA A 49 -7.56 0.74 3.15
CA ALA A 49 -6.76 -0.30 3.81
C ALA A 49 -5.28 0.09 3.86
N VAL A 50 -4.60 -0.35 4.91
CA VAL A 50 -3.17 -0.05 5.11
C VAL A 50 -2.44 -1.22 5.74
N GLU A 51 -1.23 -1.40 5.25
CA GLU A 51 -0.23 -2.30 5.80
C GLU A 51 0.48 -1.67 7.01
N LYS A 52 0.46 -2.34 8.15
CA LYS A 52 1.19 -1.92 9.36
C LYS A 52 2.28 -2.92 9.68
N ILE A 53 3.48 -2.62 9.18
CA ILE A 53 4.69 -3.41 9.48
C ILE A 53 4.89 -3.55 11.00
N ILE A 54 4.98 -4.78 11.47
CA ILE A 54 5.26 -5.11 12.86
C ILE A 54 6.78 -5.10 13.03
N THR A 55 7.30 -4.00 13.58
CA THR A 55 8.74 -3.84 13.78
C THR A 55 9.28 -4.61 14.98
N SER A 56 8.40 -4.94 15.94
CA SER A 56 8.73 -5.68 17.14
C SER A 56 7.51 -6.40 17.68
N LYS A 57 7.71 -7.61 18.23
CA LYS A 57 6.68 -8.40 18.94
C LYS A 57 6.12 -7.70 20.18
N LEU A 58 6.80 -6.65 20.66
CA LEU A 58 6.37 -5.83 21.79
C LEU A 58 5.25 -4.84 21.43
N LEU A 59 5.00 -4.60 20.14
CA LEU A 59 3.89 -3.75 19.72
C LEU A 59 2.57 -4.42 20.10
N VAL A 60 1.75 -3.70 20.85
CA VAL A 60 0.40 -4.17 21.20
C VAL A 60 -0.45 -4.20 19.93
N PRO A 61 -0.99 -5.38 19.54
CA PRO A 61 -1.83 -5.49 18.35
C PRO A 61 -3.03 -4.56 18.41
N LYS A 62 -3.48 -4.04 17.26
CA LYS A 62 -4.67 -3.21 17.09
C LYS A 62 -4.67 -1.86 17.83
N LYS A 63 -3.58 -1.46 18.51
CA LYS A 63 -3.52 -0.18 19.27
C LYS A 63 -2.87 0.97 18.52
N ASN A 64 -1.96 0.69 17.60
CA ASN A 64 -1.24 1.72 16.84
C ASN A 64 -1.97 2.04 15.53
N VAL A 65 -3.11 2.72 15.63
CA VAL A 65 -3.99 3.02 14.48
C VAL A 65 -3.36 4.03 13.53
N LYS A 66 -3.42 3.77 12.22
CA LYS A 66 -2.86 4.64 11.17
C LYS A 66 -3.91 5.43 10.41
N ILE A 67 -5.06 4.83 10.11
CA ILE A 67 -6.16 5.51 9.42
C ILE A 67 -6.77 6.54 10.37
N GLN A 68 -7.09 7.72 9.86
CA GLN A 68 -7.61 8.83 10.66
C GLN A 68 -8.91 9.38 10.06
N GLY A 69 -9.92 9.56 10.91
CA GLY A 69 -11.15 10.25 10.52
C GLY A 69 -11.00 11.78 10.54
N VAL A 70 -11.68 12.45 9.61
CA VAL A 70 -11.87 13.91 9.56
C VAL A 70 -13.37 14.21 9.51
N ASP A 71 -13.84 15.06 10.42
CA ASP A 71 -15.28 15.13 10.75
C ASP A 71 -15.82 13.70 11.02
N ARG A 72 -17.06 13.41 10.64
CA ARG A 72 -17.70 12.11 10.82
C ARG A 72 -17.80 11.28 9.55
N HIS A 73 -17.60 11.88 8.37
CA HIS A 73 -17.90 11.28 7.07
C HIS A 73 -16.66 11.06 6.18
N ILE A 74 -15.46 11.49 6.60
CA ILE A 74 -14.22 11.40 5.81
C ILE A 74 -13.20 10.50 6.50
N GLY A 75 -12.65 9.54 5.75
CA GLY A 75 -11.47 8.77 6.14
C GLY A 75 -10.22 9.25 5.42
N CYS A 76 -9.07 9.20 6.08
CA CYS A 76 -7.75 9.55 5.53
C CYS A 76 -6.71 8.50 5.94
N VAL A 77 -5.93 8.06 4.97
CA VAL A 77 -4.79 7.16 5.13
C VAL A 77 -3.62 7.69 4.31
N TYR A 78 -2.39 7.42 4.74
CA TYR A 78 -1.21 7.98 4.08
C TYR A 78 0.00 7.05 4.18
N SER A 79 0.89 7.15 3.20
CA SER A 79 2.19 6.48 3.17
C SER A 79 3.32 7.51 3.13
N GLY A 80 4.43 7.19 3.80
CA GLY A 80 5.59 8.06 3.96
C GLY A 80 5.84 8.43 5.41
N LEU A 81 6.16 9.70 5.68
CA LEU A 81 6.47 10.22 7.02
C LEU A 81 5.19 10.36 7.86
N ILE A 82 4.96 9.42 8.79
CA ILE A 82 3.74 9.38 9.61
C ILE A 82 3.42 10.70 10.36
N PRO A 83 4.40 11.44 10.94
CA PRO A 83 4.13 12.73 11.59
C PRO A 83 3.59 13.80 10.63
N ASP A 84 4.06 13.81 9.38
CA ASP A 84 3.60 14.76 8.34
C ASP A 84 2.14 14.49 7.98
N GLY A 85 1.77 13.21 7.84
CA GLY A 85 0.39 12.81 7.61
C GLY A 85 -0.53 13.24 8.75
N ARG A 86 -0.09 13.07 10.01
CA ARG A 86 -0.85 13.56 11.18
C ARG A 86 -1.00 15.08 11.17
N HIS A 87 0.04 15.81 10.80
CA HIS A 87 0.01 17.26 10.69
C HIS A 87 -1.00 17.71 9.61
N LEU A 88 -0.97 17.06 8.45
CA LEU A 88 -1.92 17.31 7.37
C LEU A 88 -3.37 17.02 7.78
N VAL A 89 -3.63 15.90 8.46
CA VAL A 89 -4.97 15.54 8.95
C VAL A 89 -5.46 16.53 10.00
N ASN A 90 -4.59 16.99 10.91
CA ASN A 90 -4.96 18.02 11.88
C ASN A 90 -5.37 19.32 11.18
N ARG A 91 -4.64 19.75 10.16
CA ARG A 91 -5.05 20.89 9.34
C ARG A 91 -6.39 20.63 8.64
N GLY A 92 -6.60 19.44 8.12
CA GLY A 92 -7.88 19.04 7.52
C GLY A 92 -9.05 19.13 8.50
N ARG A 93 -8.86 18.72 9.75
CA ARG A 93 -9.89 18.84 10.80
C ARG A 93 -10.24 20.29 11.10
N GLU A 94 -9.25 21.18 11.13
CA GLU A 94 -9.49 22.62 11.29
C GLU A 94 -10.31 23.20 10.13
N GLU A 95 -9.95 22.87 8.88
CA GLU A 95 -10.68 23.33 7.69
C GLU A 95 -12.12 22.79 7.66
N ALA A 96 -12.32 21.51 7.98
CA ALA A 96 -13.64 20.90 8.05
C ALA A 96 -14.52 21.55 9.14
N ALA A 97 -13.97 21.76 10.34
CA ALA A 97 -14.67 22.41 11.43
C ALA A 97 -15.00 23.88 11.11
N SER A 98 -14.09 24.60 10.47
CA SER A 98 -14.30 25.98 10.04
C SER A 98 -15.41 26.08 8.99
N PHE A 99 -15.39 25.20 7.98
CA PHE A 99 -16.43 25.13 6.96
C PHE A 99 -17.80 24.88 7.59
N LYS A 100 -17.90 23.87 8.45
CA LYS A 100 -19.14 23.54 9.15
C LYS A 100 -19.65 24.68 10.03
N LYS A 101 -18.75 25.39 10.72
CA LYS A 101 -19.13 26.55 11.52
C LYS A 101 -19.70 27.70 10.68
N MET A 102 -19.19 27.88 9.46
CA MET A 102 -19.59 28.98 8.59
C MET A 102 -20.87 28.67 7.80
N TYR A 103 -21.02 27.43 7.33
CA TYR A 103 -22.08 27.03 6.40
C TYR A 103 -23.13 26.10 7.02
N ASP A 104 -22.95 25.67 8.27
CA ASP A 104 -23.80 24.71 9.00
C ASP A 104 -24.02 23.37 8.27
N LEU A 105 -23.10 23.03 7.36
CA LEU A 105 -23.11 21.79 6.58
C LEU A 105 -21.75 21.09 6.72
N PRO A 106 -21.71 19.74 6.75
CA PRO A 106 -20.46 19.00 6.61
C PRO A 106 -19.73 19.41 5.32
N ILE A 107 -18.41 19.51 5.37
CA ILE A 107 -17.62 19.91 4.19
C ILE A 107 -17.77 18.86 3.07
N PRO A 108 -18.11 19.28 1.83
CA PRO A 108 -18.10 18.38 0.67
C PRO A 108 -16.69 17.83 0.41
N ILE A 109 -16.59 16.60 -0.10
CA ILE A 109 -15.29 15.92 -0.21
C ILE A 109 -14.36 16.64 -1.21
N SER A 110 -14.92 17.19 -2.29
CA SER A 110 -14.16 17.97 -3.28
C SER A 110 -13.62 19.29 -2.70
N ALA A 111 -14.42 19.99 -1.89
CA ALA A 111 -13.96 21.20 -1.21
C ALA A 111 -12.86 20.88 -0.20
N PHE A 112 -13.00 19.77 0.55
CA PHE A 112 -11.95 19.29 1.44
C PHE A 112 -10.65 18.96 0.70
N ALA A 113 -10.75 18.30 -0.46
CA ALA A 113 -9.60 17.98 -1.31
C ALA A 113 -8.85 19.24 -1.76
N GLU A 114 -9.57 20.27 -2.20
CA GLU A 114 -8.99 21.55 -2.61
C GLU A 114 -8.27 22.24 -1.44
N ARG A 115 -8.87 22.26 -0.24
CA ARG A 115 -8.24 22.85 0.97
C ARG A 115 -6.92 22.18 1.32
N LEU A 116 -6.88 20.85 1.30
CA LEU A 116 -5.64 20.11 1.55
C LEU A 116 -4.60 20.33 0.43
N GLY A 117 -5.05 20.30 -0.83
CA GLY A 117 -4.19 20.53 -1.99
C GLY A 117 -3.48 21.88 -1.92
N GLN A 118 -4.24 22.96 -1.66
CA GLN A 118 -3.68 24.31 -1.51
C GLN A 118 -2.69 24.39 -0.34
N TYR A 119 -3.00 23.76 0.79
CA TYR A 119 -2.11 23.76 1.96
C TYR A 119 -0.79 23.02 1.70
N VAL A 120 -0.84 21.85 1.05
CA VAL A 120 0.37 21.11 0.67
C VAL A 120 1.16 21.86 -0.39
N GLN A 121 0.49 22.43 -1.40
CA GLN A 121 1.14 23.20 -2.46
C GLN A 121 1.89 24.41 -1.90
N ALA A 122 1.34 25.10 -0.89
CA ALA A 122 2.01 26.22 -0.23
C ALA A 122 3.37 25.83 0.37
N HIS A 123 3.56 24.57 0.79
CA HIS A 123 4.84 24.06 1.31
C HIS A 123 5.87 23.74 0.22
N THR A 124 5.57 24.04 -1.03
CA THR A 124 6.50 23.93 -2.17
C THR A 124 6.91 25.31 -2.72
N LEU A 125 6.30 26.39 -2.22
CA LEU A 125 6.50 27.76 -2.69
C LEU A 125 7.58 28.54 -1.93
N TYR A 126 8.01 28.06 -0.77
CA TYR A 126 8.96 28.76 0.09
C TYR A 126 10.12 27.85 0.49
N ASN A 127 11.34 28.41 0.50
CA ASN A 127 12.54 27.70 0.92
C ASN A 127 12.67 27.55 2.46
N SER A 128 11.89 28.31 3.23
CA SER A 128 11.87 28.26 4.71
C SER A 128 11.11 27.05 5.26
N VAL A 129 10.38 26.33 4.40
CA VAL A 129 9.64 25.12 4.74
C VAL A 129 10.05 23.98 3.82
N ARG A 130 9.92 22.75 4.32
CA ARG A 130 10.11 21.54 3.50
C ARG A 130 8.76 21.03 2.97
N PRO A 131 8.74 20.37 1.80
CA PRO A 131 7.54 19.67 1.34
C PRO A 131 7.11 18.55 2.30
N PHE A 132 5.84 18.16 2.17
CA PHE A 132 5.29 17.02 2.90
C PHE A 132 5.89 15.71 2.40
N GLY A 133 6.39 14.87 3.31
CA GLY A 133 6.91 13.54 2.98
C GLY A 133 5.83 12.47 2.93
N VAL A 134 4.60 12.81 2.50
CA VAL A 134 3.45 11.89 2.46
C VAL A 134 2.65 12.03 1.17
N THR A 135 2.15 10.90 0.68
CA THR A 135 0.98 10.87 -0.21
C THR A 135 -0.20 10.39 0.62
N SER A 136 -1.30 11.14 0.56
CA SER A 136 -2.51 10.85 1.33
C SER A 136 -3.63 10.41 0.42
N ILE A 137 -4.29 9.30 0.76
CA ILE A 137 -5.52 8.84 0.14
C ILE A 137 -6.64 9.15 1.13
N PHE A 138 -7.66 9.88 0.68
CA PHE A 138 -8.78 10.25 1.54
C PHE A 138 -10.07 10.32 0.72
N GLY A 139 -11.18 10.30 1.42
CA GLY A 139 -12.48 10.24 0.79
C GLY A 139 -13.58 9.94 1.78
N GLY A 140 -14.79 9.92 1.26
CA GLY A 140 -15.99 9.74 2.06
C GLY A 140 -17.22 9.81 1.19
N ILE A 141 -18.35 10.08 1.83
CA ILE A 141 -19.62 10.27 1.16
C ILE A 141 -20.12 11.67 1.47
N ASP A 142 -20.56 12.39 0.44
CA ASP A 142 -21.33 13.62 0.57
C ASP A 142 -22.64 13.49 -0.23
N GLU A 143 -23.38 14.60 -0.35
CA GLU A 143 -24.67 14.64 -1.05
C GLU A 143 -24.60 14.19 -2.52
N LYS A 144 -23.43 14.27 -3.16
CA LYS A 144 -23.22 13.84 -4.56
C LYS A 144 -22.76 12.37 -4.65
N GLY A 145 -22.62 11.69 -3.52
CA GLY A 145 -22.24 10.28 -3.44
C GLY A 145 -20.78 10.06 -2.98
N PRO A 146 -20.22 8.87 -3.26
CA PRO A 146 -18.88 8.50 -2.82
C PRO A 146 -17.78 9.17 -3.63
N HIS A 147 -16.77 9.67 -2.93
CA HIS A 147 -15.60 10.33 -3.50
C HIS A 147 -14.32 9.78 -2.90
N LEU A 148 -13.34 9.50 -3.74
CA LEU A 148 -12.00 9.06 -3.35
C LEU A 148 -10.97 9.94 -4.05
N TYR A 149 -10.03 10.47 -3.29
CA TYR A 149 -8.97 11.36 -3.75
C TYR A 149 -7.61 10.85 -3.29
N MET A 150 -6.58 11.17 -4.09
CA MET A 150 -5.18 11.02 -3.70
C MET A 150 -4.47 12.35 -3.85
N LEU A 151 -3.70 12.75 -2.84
CA LEU A 151 -2.94 13.99 -2.75
C LEU A 151 -1.46 13.68 -2.59
N GLU A 152 -0.65 14.24 -3.49
CA GLU A 152 0.80 14.04 -3.54
C GLU A 152 1.59 15.18 -2.88
N PRO A 153 2.88 14.98 -2.54
CA PRO A 153 3.76 16.02 -1.96
C PRO A 153 3.83 17.36 -2.71
N SER A 154 3.52 17.36 -4.01
CA SER A 154 3.46 18.55 -4.85
C SER A 154 2.24 19.44 -4.58
N GLY A 155 1.23 18.92 -3.88
CA GLY A 155 -0.09 19.54 -3.76
C GLY A 155 -1.08 19.11 -4.84
N THR A 156 -0.64 18.33 -5.82
CA THR A 156 -1.52 17.76 -6.85
C THR A 156 -2.52 16.80 -6.22
N CYS A 157 -3.80 16.98 -6.53
CA CYS A 157 -4.88 16.15 -6.03
C CYS A 157 -5.87 15.80 -7.15
N TRP A 158 -6.15 14.51 -7.31
CA TRP A 158 -7.10 14.01 -8.30
C TRP A 158 -8.10 13.03 -7.68
N GLY A 159 -9.27 12.91 -8.30
CA GLY A 159 -10.25 11.87 -7.96
C GLY A 159 -9.89 10.53 -8.60
N TYR A 160 -10.13 9.44 -7.89
CA TYR A 160 -9.77 8.08 -8.31
C TYR A 160 -10.93 7.09 -8.12
N ASN A 161 -10.97 6.05 -8.95
CA ASN A 161 -11.79 4.85 -8.68
C ASN A 161 -11.07 3.87 -7.76
N GLY A 162 -9.74 3.79 -7.87
CA GLY A 162 -8.85 3.09 -6.96
C GLY A 162 -7.53 3.84 -6.88
N ALA A 163 -6.95 3.91 -5.69
CA ALA A 163 -5.67 4.58 -5.45
C ALA A 163 -4.77 3.70 -4.59
N ALA A 164 -3.46 3.75 -4.86
CA ALA A 164 -2.45 3.04 -4.09
C ALA A 164 -1.15 3.85 -4.01
N THR A 165 -0.52 3.84 -2.84
CA THR A 165 0.78 4.48 -2.56
C THR A 165 1.59 3.67 -1.55
N GLY A 166 2.86 4.04 -1.35
CA GLY A 166 3.84 3.28 -0.60
C GLY A 166 4.64 2.30 -1.47
N LYS A 167 5.38 1.41 -0.81
CA LYS A 167 6.33 0.50 -1.46
C LYS A 167 5.66 -0.46 -2.43
N GLY A 168 4.58 -1.13 -2.02
CA GLY A 168 3.82 -2.08 -2.83
C GLY A 168 2.85 -1.45 -3.84
N ARG A 169 3.04 -0.17 -4.20
CA ARG A 169 2.09 0.57 -5.05
C ARG A 169 1.92 -0.01 -6.45
N GLN A 170 2.95 -0.65 -7.01
CA GLN A 170 2.88 -1.19 -8.38
C GLN A 170 1.96 -2.41 -8.43
N THR A 171 2.19 -3.38 -7.55
CA THR A 171 1.33 -4.56 -7.36
C THR A 171 -0.10 -4.15 -7.03
N ALA A 172 -0.28 -3.22 -6.10
CA ALA A 172 -1.62 -2.75 -5.72
C ALA A 172 -2.36 -2.06 -6.88
N LYS A 173 -1.67 -1.26 -7.71
CA LYS A 173 -2.28 -0.61 -8.88
C LYS A 173 -2.76 -1.64 -9.91
N ALA A 174 -1.94 -2.64 -10.22
CA ALA A 174 -2.32 -3.68 -11.18
C ALA A 174 -3.58 -4.45 -10.73
N GLU A 175 -3.70 -4.76 -9.45
CA GLU A 175 -4.90 -5.43 -8.92
C GLU A 175 -6.14 -4.50 -8.90
N LEU A 176 -5.95 -3.20 -8.60
CA LEU A 176 -7.04 -2.22 -8.67
C LEU A 176 -7.55 -2.04 -10.11
N GLU A 177 -6.67 -2.09 -11.11
CA GLU A 177 -7.04 -2.04 -12.54
C GLU A 177 -7.84 -3.29 -12.94
N LYS A 178 -7.37 -4.50 -12.60
CA LYS A 178 -8.12 -5.75 -12.84
C LYS A 178 -9.52 -5.71 -12.21
N LEU A 179 -9.63 -5.19 -10.99
CA LEU A 179 -10.89 -5.09 -10.28
C LEU A 179 -11.85 -4.09 -10.96
N ALA A 180 -11.31 -2.98 -11.49
CA ALA A 180 -12.10 -2.03 -12.27
C ALA A 180 -12.62 -2.65 -13.58
N ASP A 181 -11.81 -3.45 -14.26
CA ASP A 181 -12.19 -4.14 -15.50
C ASP A 181 -13.23 -5.25 -15.26
N GLN A 182 -13.09 -6.01 -14.17
CA GLN A 182 -14.00 -7.11 -13.82
C GLN A 182 -15.36 -6.62 -13.31
N HIS A 183 -15.41 -5.41 -12.75
CA HIS A 183 -16.61 -4.84 -12.15
C HIS A 183 -16.91 -3.43 -12.68
N PRO A 184 -17.22 -3.29 -13.98
CA PRO A 184 -17.42 -1.98 -14.61
C PRO A 184 -18.61 -1.21 -14.00
N ASP A 185 -19.62 -1.92 -13.51
CA ASP A 185 -20.76 -1.31 -12.83
C ASP A 185 -20.42 -0.80 -11.43
N GLY A 186 -19.28 -1.24 -10.86
CA GLY A 186 -18.79 -0.94 -9.51
C GLY A 186 -19.03 -2.06 -8.49
N LEU A 187 -18.28 -2.02 -7.38
CA LEU A 187 -18.39 -2.97 -6.27
C LEU A 187 -19.27 -2.43 -5.14
N THR A 188 -19.82 -3.34 -4.33
CA THR A 188 -20.38 -3.00 -3.02
C THR A 188 -19.26 -2.74 -2.02
N THR A 189 -19.51 -1.95 -0.98
CA THR A 189 -18.52 -1.72 0.08
C THR A 189 -18.10 -3.01 0.79
N ARG A 190 -18.98 -4.00 0.95
CA ARG A 190 -18.66 -5.28 1.58
C ARG A 190 -17.70 -6.13 0.75
N ASP A 191 -17.93 -6.22 -0.55
CA ASP A 191 -17.02 -6.95 -1.44
C ASP A 191 -15.68 -6.24 -1.53
N ALA A 192 -15.70 -4.90 -1.63
CA ALA A 192 -14.48 -4.09 -1.66
C ALA A 192 -13.60 -4.25 -0.41
N VAL A 193 -14.17 -4.51 0.77
CA VAL A 193 -13.39 -4.83 1.99
C VAL A 193 -12.57 -6.11 1.81
N LYS A 194 -13.14 -7.15 1.19
CA LYS A 194 -12.44 -8.42 0.91
C LYS A 194 -11.32 -8.23 -0.10
N TYR A 195 -11.59 -7.51 -1.19
CA TYR A 195 -10.56 -7.20 -2.19
C TYR A 195 -9.49 -6.27 -1.63
N ALA A 196 -9.82 -5.32 -0.76
CA ALA A 196 -8.84 -4.46 -0.11
C ALA A 196 -7.87 -5.28 0.75
N ALA A 197 -8.37 -6.27 1.49
CA ALA A 197 -7.53 -7.22 2.22
C ALA A 197 -6.61 -7.98 1.26
N LYS A 198 -7.16 -8.61 0.21
CA LYS A 198 -6.40 -9.34 -0.81
C LYS A 198 -5.26 -8.49 -1.40
N ILE A 199 -5.56 -7.26 -1.81
CA ILE A 199 -4.59 -6.36 -2.44
C ILE A 199 -3.45 -6.00 -1.48
N ILE A 200 -3.74 -5.71 -0.21
CA ILE A 200 -2.69 -5.44 0.78
C ILE A 200 -1.81 -6.67 1.02
N TYR A 201 -2.42 -7.86 1.11
CA TYR A 201 -1.71 -9.11 1.26
C TYR A 201 -0.79 -9.40 0.06
N MET A 202 -1.24 -9.16 -1.18
CA MET A 202 -0.39 -9.29 -2.38
C MET A 202 0.72 -8.24 -2.44
N ALA A 203 0.41 -6.99 -2.07
CA ALA A 203 1.38 -5.90 -2.05
C ALA A 203 2.43 -6.05 -0.94
N HIS A 204 2.18 -6.91 0.06
CA HIS A 204 3.11 -7.21 1.13
C HIS A 204 4.35 -7.99 0.67
N GLU A 205 4.32 -8.63 -0.51
CA GLU A 205 5.48 -9.34 -1.07
C GLU A 205 6.73 -8.45 -1.17
N ASP A 206 6.55 -7.15 -1.43
CA ASP A 206 7.64 -6.16 -1.47
C ASP A 206 8.21 -5.83 -0.07
N ASN A 207 7.56 -6.29 1.01
CA ASN A 207 7.91 -6.08 2.42
C ASN A 207 8.03 -7.38 3.24
N LYS A 208 8.17 -8.54 2.57
CA LYS A 208 8.14 -9.90 3.17
C LYS A 208 9.16 -10.19 4.28
N GLU A 209 10.12 -9.30 4.52
CA GLU A 209 11.10 -9.44 5.60
C GLU A 209 10.48 -9.29 7.00
N LYS A 210 9.31 -8.66 7.10
CA LYS A 210 8.64 -8.39 8.38
C LYS A 210 7.16 -8.71 8.28
N ASP A 211 6.62 -9.35 9.30
CA ASP A 211 5.17 -9.51 9.43
C ASP A 211 4.46 -8.15 9.47
N PHE A 212 3.17 -8.15 9.10
CA PHE A 212 2.34 -6.95 9.15
C PHE A 212 0.99 -7.20 9.83
N GLU A 213 0.38 -6.12 10.33
CA GLU A 213 -1.00 -6.08 10.76
C GLU A 213 -1.83 -5.33 9.70
N LEU A 214 -2.94 -5.92 9.27
CA LEU A 214 -3.90 -5.29 8.36
C LEU A 214 -4.82 -4.36 9.14
N GLU A 215 -5.07 -3.17 8.61
CA GLU A 215 -6.08 -2.24 9.13
C GLU A 215 -6.98 -1.76 8.00
N ILE A 216 -8.30 -1.85 8.20
CA ILE A 216 -9.32 -1.46 7.21
C ILE A 216 -10.33 -0.52 7.86
N SER A 217 -10.75 0.49 7.10
CA SER A 217 -11.87 1.36 7.43
C SER A 217 -12.74 1.61 6.20
N TRP A 218 -13.95 2.09 6.41
CA TRP A 218 -14.90 2.34 5.34
C TRP A 218 -15.89 3.44 5.69
N CYS A 219 -16.54 3.96 4.65
CA CYS A 219 -17.68 4.85 4.73
C CYS A 219 -18.67 4.38 3.68
N SER A 220 -19.87 3.97 4.09
CA SER A 220 -20.93 3.40 3.24
C SER A 220 -22.28 4.00 3.60
N ASN A 221 -23.08 4.33 2.58
CA ASN A 221 -24.46 4.76 2.77
C ASN A 221 -25.35 3.65 3.34
N THR A 222 -25.07 2.39 3.00
CA THR A 222 -25.90 1.25 3.37
C THR A 222 -25.47 0.63 4.71
N ASP A 223 -24.16 0.53 4.94
CA ASP A 223 -23.62 -0.18 6.11
C ASP A 223 -23.22 0.73 7.28
N THR A 224 -22.93 2.03 7.04
CA THR A 224 -22.40 2.93 8.07
C THR A 224 -23.13 4.26 8.20
N ASP A 225 -24.27 4.43 7.52
CA ASP A 225 -25.06 5.66 7.46
C ASP A 225 -24.25 6.87 6.94
N GLY A 226 -23.33 6.63 6.01
CA GLY A 226 -22.43 7.67 5.47
C GLY A 226 -21.36 8.14 6.46
N LEU A 227 -21.14 7.40 7.55
CA LEU A 227 -20.12 7.73 8.55
C LEU A 227 -18.84 6.90 8.34
N HIS A 228 -17.68 7.50 8.59
CA HIS A 228 -16.41 6.79 8.63
C HIS A 228 -16.36 5.88 9.86
N ARG A 229 -16.10 4.59 9.64
CA ARG A 229 -15.96 3.57 10.70
C ARG A 229 -14.80 2.64 10.40
N PHE A 230 -14.23 2.04 11.44
CA PHE A 230 -13.28 0.94 11.29
C PHE A 230 -14.03 -0.37 11.04
N VAL A 231 -13.47 -1.22 10.18
CA VAL A 231 -13.97 -2.59 9.99
C VAL A 231 -13.41 -3.46 11.12
N GLN A 232 -14.30 -4.14 11.85
CA GLN A 232 -13.97 -4.95 13.02
C GLN A 232 -14.85 -6.20 13.10
N GLY A 233 -14.46 -7.17 13.92
CA GLY A 233 -15.22 -8.41 14.16
C GLY A 233 -15.31 -9.29 12.92
N ASP A 234 -16.44 -9.98 12.77
CA ASP A 234 -16.66 -11.01 11.75
C ASP A 234 -16.33 -10.56 10.32
N LEU A 235 -16.70 -9.33 9.95
CA LEU A 235 -16.42 -8.81 8.60
C LEU A 235 -14.92 -8.64 8.33
N PHE A 236 -14.14 -8.29 9.36
CA PHE A 236 -12.69 -8.19 9.23
C PHE A 236 -12.07 -9.58 9.09
N ASP A 237 -12.51 -10.53 9.90
CA ASP A 237 -11.98 -11.89 9.90
C ASP A 237 -12.32 -12.61 8.58
N GLU A 238 -13.55 -12.45 8.06
CA GLU A 238 -13.96 -12.96 6.75
C GLU A 238 -13.09 -12.39 5.61
N ALA A 239 -12.75 -11.10 5.65
CA ALA A 239 -11.91 -10.47 4.65
C ALA A 239 -10.46 -10.99 4.69
N VAL A 240 -9.93 -11.25 5.90
CA VAL A 240 -8.61 -11.86 6.07
C VAL A 240 -8.59 -13.31 5.58
N GLU A 241 -9.62 -14.10 5.88
CA GLU A 241 -9.74 -15.48 5.38
C GLU A 241 -9.83 -15.52 3.86
N PHE A 242 -10.65 -14.64 3.26
CA PHE A 242 -10.74 -14.49 1.81
C PHE A 242 -9.37 -14.19 1.18
N ALA A 243 -8.64 -13.21 1.72
CA ALA A 243 -7.33 -12.83 1.22
C ALA A 243 -6.31 -13.98 1.27
N LYS A 244 -6.27 -14.72 2.40
CA LYS A 244 -5.38 -15.87 2.56
C LYS A 244 -5.72 -17.01 1.61
N LYS A 245 -7.01 -17.27 1.39
CA LYS A 245 -7.46 -18.32 0.46
C LYS A 245 -7.04 -18.02 -0.99
N GLU A 246 -7.22 -16.77 -1.42
CA GLU A 246 -6.86 -16.33 -2.77
C GLU A 246 -5.34 -16.38 -3.02
N LEU A 247 -4.53 -16.08 -2.00
CA LEU A 247 -3.07 -16.23 -2.09
C LEU A 247 -2.63 -17.69 -2.21
N LEU A 248 -3.24 -18.59 -1.43
CA LEU A 248 -2.90 -20.02 -1.45
C LEU A 248 -3.37 -20.71 -2.73
N GLY A 249 -4.56 -20.36 -3.24
CA GLY A 249 -5.11 -20.96 -4.46
C GLY A 249 -4.43 -20.52 -5.77
N GLY A 250 -3.59 -19.49 -5.74
CA GLY A 250 -2.84 -19.00 -6.90
C GLY A 250 -1.50 -19.73 -7.14
N ASN A 251 -1.03 -20.55 -6.19
CA ASN A 251 0.27 -21.24 -6.30
C ASN A 251 0.17 -22.66 -6.87
N ASP A 252 -1.02 -23.22 -7.08
CA ASP A 252 -1.22 -24.60 -7.55
C ASP A 252 -1.45 -24.71 -9.08
N SER A 253 -1.32 -23.62 -9.86
CA SER A 253 -1.59 -23.66 -11.32
C SER A 253 -0.36 -23.65 -12.23
N ASP A 254 0.87 -23.57 -11.71
CA ASP A 254 2.10 -23.45 -12.52
C ASP A 254 3.11 -24.60 -12.35
N SER A 255 2.70 -25.75 -11.82
CA SER A 255 3.52 -26.97 -11.89
C SER A 255 2.66 -28.21 -12.07
N ASP A 256 2.36 -28.57 -13.32
CA ASP A 256 2.28 -29.97 -13.77
C ASP A 256 1.96 -30.03 -15.27
N SER A 257 2.99 -29.83 -16.09
CA SER A 257 3.07 -30.47 -17.40
C SER A 257 4.54 -30.63 -17.78
N ASP A 258 5.11 -31.78 -17.39
CA ASP A 258 5.85 -32.66 -18.29
C ASP A 258 6.63 -33.68 -17.48
N ASN A 259 6.13 -34.92 -17.45
CA ASN A 259 6.77 -36.08 -18.10
C ASN A 259 6.42 -37.38 -17.33
N ALA A 260 5.35 -38.05 -17.75
CA ALA A 260 5.10 -39.45 -17.40
C ALA A 260 4.38 -40.15 -18.55
N MET A 261 5.12 -41.03 -19.24
CA MET A 261 4.71 -42.28 -19.93
C MET A 261 5.83 -42.61 -20.94
N SER A 262 6.40 -43.80 -21.05
CA SER A 262 5.96 -45.13 -20.63
C SER A 262 7.17 -46.08 -20.65
N SER A 263 7.23 -46.99 -19.69
CA SER A 263 7.98 -48.25 -19.72
C SER A 263 7.20 -49.30 -20.52
N ASP A 264 7.93 -50.13 -21.28
CA ASP A 264 7.68 -51.52 -21.74
C ASP A 264 8.95 -51.86 -22.59
N ASP A 265 9.64 -53.00 -22.59
CA ASP A 265 9.50 -54.35 -22.01
C ASP A 265 10.90 -55.03 -22.05
N ASP A 266 11.10 -56.01 -21.17
CA ASP A 266 11.91 -57.24 -21.23
C ASP A 266 13.14 -57.38 -22.17
N ASP A 267 14.30 -57.80 -21.64
CA ASP A 267 14.71 -59.22 -21.66
C ASP A 267 16.05 -59.48 -20.94
N ALA A 268 16.25 -60.74 -20.53
CA ALA A 268 17.15 -61.16 -19.47
C ALA A 268 18.57 -61.64 -19.89
N ALA A 269 19.55 -61.31 -19.03
CA ALA A 269 20.65 -62.18 -18.54
C ALA A 269 21.93 -62.44 -19.41
N PRO A 270 23.03 -63.01 -18.84
CA PRO A 270 24.25 -62.23 -18.59
C PRO A 270 25.59 -62.94 -18.97
N ALA A 271 26.69 -62.19 -19.00
CA ALA A 271 28.10 -62.64 -18.90
C ALA A 271 28.97 -61.38 -19.14
N SER A 272 30.18 -61.14 -18.65
CA SER A 272 31.10 -61.74 -17.69
C SER A 272 32.40 -60.91 -17.83
N ALA A 273 33.16 -60.75 -16.75
CA ALA A 273 34.62 -60.61 -16.73
C ALA A 273 35.30 -59.22 -16.92
N SER A 274 36.26 -59.06 -15.99
CA SER A 274 37.51 -58.26 -16.02
C SER A 274 37.40 -56.77 -15.72
N ALA A 275 38.34 -56.11 -15.05
CA ALA A 275 39.36 -56.39 -14.02
C ALA A 275 40.16 -55.07 -13.88
N SER A 276 40.94 -54.96 -12.80
CA SER A 276 41.94 -53.92 -12.46
C SER A 276 41.37 -52.62 -11.86
N ALA A 277 41.57 -52.29 -10.58
CA ALA A 277 42.73 -52.27 -9.65
C ALA A 277 43.59 -50.99 -9.74
N SER A 278 43.52 -50.18 -8.67
CA SER A 278 44.62 -49.53 -7.92
C SER A 278 44.01 -48.36 -7.13
N ALA A 279 43.87 -48.43 -5.80
CA ALA A 279 44.88 -48.37 -4.74
C ALA A 279 45.40 -46.94 -4.45
N ALA A 280 44.93 -46.39 -3.32
CA ALA A 280 45.70 -45.83 -2.18
C ALA A 280 45.06 -44.53 -1.63
N THR A 281 44.49 -44.51 -0.41
CA THR A 281 45.15 -44.27 0.92
C THR A 281 45.69 -42.81 0.97
N THR A 282 45.38 -41.89 1.88
CA THR A 282 44.83 -41.89 3.25
C THR A 282 44.60 -40.44 3.71
N ALA A 283 43.72 -40.29 4.71
CA ALA A 283 43.80 -39.46 5.92
C ALA A 283 44.11 -37.94 5.81
N ASP A 284 43.22 -37.04 6.24
CA ASP A 284 42.77 -36.71 7.61
C ASP A 284 43.59 -35.52 8.17
N GLN A 285 42.94 -34.39 8.41
CA GLN A 285 42.87 -33.71 9.72
C GLN A 285 42.45 -32.24 9.62
N ASP A 286 41.48 -31.95 10.47
CA ASP A 286 40.93 -30.66 10.86
C ASP A 286 41.98 -29.65 11.33
N GLY A 287 41.64 -28.38 11.16
CA GLY A 287 42.35 -27.24 11.72
C GLY A 287 41.43 -26.03 11.84
N ASP A 288 40.74 -25.95 12.98
CA ASP A 288 40.13 -24.72 13.51
C ASP A 288 41.17 -23.60 13.63
N ILE A 289 40.82 -22.39 13.16
CA ILE A 289 41.51 -21.15 13.53
C ILE A 289 40.48 -20.03 13.74
N GLU A 290 40.18 -19.73 15.01
CA GLU A 290 39.83 -18.40 15.48
C GLU A 290 41.12 -17.67 15.92
N LEU A 291 41.20 -16.36 15.63
CA LEU A 291 41.65 -15.26 16.52
C LEU A 291 42.10 -14.04 15.69
N HIS A 292 41.29 -12.98 15.69
CA HIS A 292 41.58 -11.71 16.38
C HIS A 292 40.52 -10.64 16.09
#